data_AF-J8FLT5-F1
#
_entry.id   AF-J8FLT5-F1
#
_cell.length_a   1.000
_cell.length_b   1.000
_cell.length_c   1.000
_cell.angle_alpha   90.00
_cell.angle_beta   90.00
_cell.angle_gamma   90.00
#
_symmetry.space_group_name_H-M   'P 1'
#
loop_
_entity.id
_entity.type
_entity.pdbx_description
1 polymer ?
#
loop_
_entity_poly.entity_id
_entity_poly.type
_entity_poly.pdbx_seq_one_letter_code
_entity_poly.pdbx_strand_id
1 'polypeptide(L)'
;MIKTSSARHVTTRTIWLTPFLFFIHNLEEAFQMPQYLANQFSIHLITSQQFFIAISILTTFVLIIVFLYQLSIISSIYWIFFIQGCIFFNAVQHIILYFIYRSYNPGVISAASIVLFSIFFFSSEKCLINKRNLAITLIFSLLSYPIIIWITLLLANCL
;
A
#
# COMPACT_ATOMS: atom_id res chain seq x y z
N MET A 1 0.42 35.53 20.63
CA MET A 1 1.42 34.45 20.57
C MET A 1 0.67 33.12 20.54
N ILE A 2 0.38 32.61 19.34
CA ILE A 2 -0.39 31.37 19.16
C ILE A 2 0.55 30.20 19.44
N LYS A 3 0.30 29.44 20.51
CA LYS A 3 0.95 28.15 20.76
C LYS A 3 0.50 27.19 19.67
N THR A 4 1.28 27.03 18.61
CA THR A 4 1.07 25.94 17.65
C THR A 4 1.50 24.64 18.31
N SER A 5 0.51 23.76 18.41
CA SER A 5 0.57 22.42 18.99
C SER A 5 1.79 21.61 18.52
N SER A 6 2.63 21.24 19.48
CA SER A 6 3.75 20.29 19.35
C SER A 6 3.21 18.86 19.19
N ALA A 7 2.48 18.60 18.10
CA ALA A 7 1.84 17.31 17.79
C ALA A 7 2.27 16.75 16.42
N ARG A 8 3.33 17.29 15.81
CA ARG A 8 3.70 17.02 14.40
C ARG A 8 5.07 16.37 14.29
N HIS A 9 5.26 15.19 14.89
CA HIS A 9 6.56 14.50 14.82
C HIS A 9 6.52 13.03 14.37
N VAL A 10 5.53 12.64 13.56
CA VAL A 10 5.90 11.75 12.44
C VAL A 10 6.61 12.65 11.44
N THR A 11 7.94 12.52 11.37
CA THR A 11 8.77 13.32 10.48
C THR A 11 8.27 13.14 9.05
N THR A 12 8.16 14.25 8.31
CA THR A 12 7.82 14.27 6.87
C THR A 12 8.56 13.20 6.07
N ARG A 13 9.82 12.92 6.43
CA ARG A 13 10.66 11.83 5.88
C ARG A 13 10.07 10.43 6.03
N THR A 14 9.42 10.11 7.15
CA THR A 14 8.86 8.77 7.40
C THR A 14 7.67 8.47 6.49
N ILE A 15 6.84 9.48 6.21
CA ILE A 15 5.67 9.34 5.32
C ILE A 15 6.11 9.07 3.87
N TRP A 16 7.24 9.63 3.45
CA TRP A 16 7.83 9.36 2.11
C TRP A 16 8.32 7.92 1.92
N LEU A 17 8.48 7.14 2.98
CA LEU A 17 8.77 5.71 2.86
C LEU A 17 7.58 4.92 2.33
N THR A 18 6.34 5.36 2.57
CA THR A 18 5.12 4.71 2.04
C THR A 18 5.15 4.57 0.50
N PRO A 19 5.24 5.67 -0.28
CA PRO A 19 5.25 5.55 -1.75
C PRO A 19 6.53 4.88 -2.26
N PHE A 20 7.66 5.05 -1.57
CA PHE A 20 8.94 4.44 -1.95
C PHE A 20 8.90 2.91 -1.83
N LEU A 21 8.48 2.39 -0.67
CA LEU A 21 8.36 0.94 -0.45
C LEU A 21 7.31 0.32 -1.38
N PHE A 22 6.20 1.02 -1.61
CA PHE A 22 5.18 0.56 -2.53
C PHE A 22 5.67 0.50 -3.98
N PHE A 23 6.45 1.48 -4.43
CA PHE A 23 7.10 1.43 -5.74
C PHE A 23 8.01 0.21 -5.89
N ILE A 24 8.88 -0.05 -4.91
CA ILE A 24 9.77 -1.23 -4.93
C ILE A 24 8.96 -2.54 -4.98
N HIS A 25 7.87 -2.60 -4.22
CA HIS A 25 6.99 -3.78 -4.21
C HIS A 25 6.30 -4.01 -5.55
N ASN A 26 5.68 -2.98 -6.11
CA ASN A 26 5.06 -3.07 -7.43
C ASN A 26 6.09 -3.40 -8.53
N LEU A 27 7.32 -2.90 -8.41
CA LEU A 27 8.39 -3.22 -9.33
C LEU A 27 8.78 -4.70 -9.25
N GLU A 28 8.87 -5.27 -8.03
CA GLU A 28 9.10 -6.70 -7.84
C GLU A 28 7.97 -7.54 -8.46
N GLU A 29 6.72 -7.15 -8.26
CA GLU A 29 5.56 -7.82 -8.86
C GLU A 29 5.53 -7.74 -10.38
N ALA A 30 5.88 -6.57 -10.95
CA ALA A 30 5.82 -6.29 -12.39
C ALA A 30 6.51 -7.36 -13.24
N PHE A 31 7.60 -7.95 -12.72
CA PHE A 31 8.38 -8.93 -13.45
C PHE A 31 7.71 -10.30 -13.56
N GLN A 32 6.91 -10.73 -12.58
CA GLN A 32 6.50 -12.14 -12.45
C GLN A 32 5.04 -12.37 -12.05
N MET A 33 4.31 -11.35 -11.58
CA MET A 33 2.97 -11.57 -11.03
C MET A 33 1.97 -12.18 -12.02
N PRO A 34 1.85 -11.70 -13.27
CA PRO A 34 0.90 -12.28 -14.23
C PRO A 34 1.15 -13.78 -14.49
N GLN A 35 2.42 -14.17 -14.59
CA GLN A 35 2.80 -15.58 -14.78
C GLN A 35 2.57 -16.41 -13.52
N TYR A 36 2.83 -15.85 -12.34
CA TYR A 36 2.52 -16.49 -11.07
C TYR A 36 1.01 -16.76 -10.92
N LEU A 37 0.17 -15.76 -11.24
CA LEU A 37 -1.29 -15.90 -11.23
C LEU A 37 -1.80 -16.98 -12.18
N ALA A 38 -1.23 -17.03 -13.39
CA ALA A 38 -1.52 -18.08 -14.37
C ALA A 38 -1.14 -19.49 -13.86
N ASN A 39 0.04 -19.62 -13.23
CA ASN A 39 0.57 -20.93 -12.83
C ASN A 39 -0.04 -21.46 -11.52
N GLN A 40 -0.30 -20.60 -10.53
CA GLN A 40 -0.76 -21.01 -9.20
C GLN A 40 -2.29 -20.97 -9.07
N PHE A 41 -2.95 -20.08 -9.79
CA PHE A 41 -4.41 -19.86 -9.66
C PHE A 41 -5.17 -20.06 -10.97
N SER A 42 -4.50 -20.41 -12.07
CA SER A 42 -5.11 -20.53 -13.41
C SER A 42 -5.81 -19.25 -13.88
N ILE A 43 -5.36 -18.09 -13.40
CA ILE A 43 -5.92 -16.78 -13.76
C ILE A 43 -5.14 -16.25 -14.97
N HIS A 44 -5.71 -16.44 -16.17
CA HIS A 44 -5.14 -15.97 -17.43
C HIS A 44 -5.74 -14.64 -17.93
N LEU A 45 -6.69 -14.09 -17.18
CA LEU A 45 -7.45 -12.90 -17.57
C LEU A 45 -6.63 -11.61 -17.51
N ILE A 46 -5.48 -11.62 -16.83
CA ILE A 46 -4.65 -10.44 -16.60
C ILE A 46 -3.39 -10.55 -17.47
N THR A 47 -3.26 -9.65 -18.45
CA THR A 47 -2.05 -9.57 -19.28
C THR A 47 -0.93 -8.82 -18.55
N SER A 48 0.33 -9.06 -18.94
CA SER A 48 1.47 -8.32 -18.36
C SER A 48 1.38 -6.81 -18.60
N GLN A 49 0.87 -6.39 -19.76
CA GLN A 49 0.68 -4.98 -20.07
C GLN A 49 -0.39 -4.35 -19.17
N GLN A 50 -1.56 -5.00 -19.04
CA GLN A 50 -2.64 -4.55 -18.17
C GLN A 50 -2.17 -4.46 -16.71
N PHE A 51 -1.44 -5.48 -16.24
CA PHE A 51 -0.87 -5.46 -14.89
C PHE A 51 0.09 -4.28 -14.70
N PHE A 52 1.00 -4.06 -15.64
CA PHE A 52 1.97 -2.96 -15.59
C PHE A 52 1.30 -1.58 -15.57
N ILE A 53 0.25 -1.38 -16.37
CA ILE A 53 -0.56 -0.15 -16.36
C ILE A 53 -1.25 0.01 -14.99
N ALA A 54 -1.87 -1.05 -14.47
CA ALA A 54 -2.57 -1.01 -13.20
C ALA A 54 -1.66 -0.64 -12.02
N ILE A 55 -0.51 -1.29 -11.89
CA ILE A 55 0.45 -0.97 -10.82
C ILE A 55 1.06 0.44 -10.99
N SER A 56 1.20 0.93 -12.22
CA SER A 56 1.66 2.30 -12.50
C SER A 56 0.63 3.34 -12.02
N ILE A 57 -0.65 3.10 -12.28
CA ILE A 57 -1.76 3.93 -11.79
C ILE A 57 -1.77 3.92 -10.25
N LEU A 58 -1.72 2.75 -9.62
CA LEU A 58 -1.70 2.64 -8.16
C LEU A 58 -0.51 3.36 -7.53
N THR A 59 0.69 3.14 -8.07
CA THR A 59 1.92 3.78 -7.56
C THR A 59 1.80 5.30 -7.65
N THR A 60 1.33 5.80 -8.79
CA THR A 60 1.15 7.24 -9.03
C THR A 60 0.09 7.81 -8.09
N PHE A 61 -1.03 7.11 -7.88
CA PHE A 61 -2.07 7.52 -6.96
C PHE A 61 -1.54 7.65 -5.52
N VAL A 62 -0.81 6.65 -5.03
CA VAL A 62 -0.20 6.69 -3.69
C VAL A 62 0.79 7.85 -3.56
N LEU A 63 1.63 8.07 -4.57
CA LEU A 63 2.57 9.18 -4.62
C LEU A 63 1.84 10.53 -4.55
N ILE A 64 0.77 10.72 -5.33
CA ILE A 64 -0.04 11.94 -5.35
C ILE A 64 -0.63 12.21 -3.98
N ILE A 65 -1.26 11.22 -3.34
CA ILE A 65 -1.89 11.44 -2.02
C ILE A 65 -0.85 11.85 -0.98
N VAL A 66 0.32 11.19 -0.96
CA VAL A 66 1.41 11.55 -0.06
C VAL A 66 1.91 12.96 -0.35
N PHE A 67 2.09 13.31 -1.62
CA PHE A 67 2.50 14.65 -2.03
C PHE A 67 1.47 15.74 -1.62
N LEU A 68 0.18 15.51 -1.86
CA LEU A 68 -0.90 16.42 -1.47
C LEU A 68 -0.96 16.60 0.07
N TYR A 69 -0.69 15.53 0.83
CA TYR A 69 -0.60 15.61 2.29
C TYR A 69 0.57 16.48 2.75
N GLN A 70 1.73 16.34 2.10
CA GLN A 70 2.91 17.16 2.41
C GLN A 70 2.68 18.64 2.07
N LEU A 71 1.95 18.93 0.98
CA LEU A 71 1.53 20.29 0.64
C LEU A 71 0.41 20.84 1.55
N SER A 72 -0.07 20.05 2.52
CA SER A 72 -1.19 20.40 3.39
C SER A 72 -2.50 20.69 2.65
N ILE A 73 -2.64 20.24 1.40
CA ILE A 73 -3.90 20.30 0.62
C ILE A 73 -4.92 19.32 1.22
N ILE A 74 -4.46 18.11 1.56
CA ILE A 74 -5.20 17.20 2.44
C ILE A 74 -4.55 17.23 3.83
N SER A 75 -5.35 17.50 4.85
CA SER A 75 -4.85 17.74 6.21
C SER A 75 -4.95 16.50 7.12
N SER A 76 -5.81 15.56 6.78
CA SER A 76 -6.08 14.37 7.60
C SER A 76 -5.01 13.31 7.43
N ILE A 77 -4.29 13.01 8.51
CA ILE A 77 -3.30 11.90 8.56
C ILE A 77 -3.96 10.53 8.34
N TYR A 78 -5.27 10.40 8.58
CA TYR A 78 -5.99 9.15 8.33
C TYR A 78 -5.97 8.72 6.87
N TRP A 79 -5.76 9.64 5.91
CA TRP A 79 -5.50 9.27 4.51
C TRP A 79 -4.19 8.50 4.34
N ILE A 80 -3.15 8.90 5.06
CA ILE A 80 -1.85 8.20 5.05
C ILE A 80 -1.99 6.83 5.72
N PHE A 81 -2.67 6.76 6.86
CA PHE A 81 -2.94 5.47 7.52
C PHE A 81 -3.81 4.55 6.65
N PHE A 82 -4.79 5.10 5.94
CA PHE A 82 -5.63 4.32 5.04
C PHE A 82 -4.80 3.69 3.92
N ILE A 83 -3.97 4.48 3.23
CA ILE A 83 -3.11 4.00 2.16
C ILE A 83 -2.09 2.99 2.69
N GLN A 84 -1.41 3.31 3.79
CA GLN A 84 -0.45 2.40 4.40
C GLN A 84 -1.13 1.10 4.85
N GLY A 85 -2.37 1.17 5.34
CA GLY A 85 -3.20 0.02 5.66
C GLY A 85 -3.46 -0.86 4.43
N CYS A 86 -3.84 -0.27 3.30
CA CYS A 86 -4.10 -1.03 2.08
C CYS A 86 -2.83 -1.75 1.60
N ILE A 87 -1.70 -1.05 1.60
CA ILE A 87 -0.39 -1.59 1.23
C ILE A 87 0.05 -2.69 2.22
N PHE A 88 -0.18 -2.49 3.52
CA PHE A 88 0.11 -3.47 4.56
C PHE A 88 -0.66 -4.77 4.37
N PHE A 89 -1.98 -4.70 4.18
CA PHE A 89 -2.79 -5.90 4.02
C PHE A 89 -2.49 -6.64 2.72
N ASN A 90 -2.17 -5.90 1.65
CA ASN A 90 -1.64 -6.51 0.44
C ASN A 90 -0.33 -7.27 0.76
N ALA A 91 0.68 -6.61 1.33
CA ALA A 91 1.95 -7.26 1.68
C ALA A 91 1.78 -8.49 2.60
N VAL A 92 0.87 -8.45 3.58
CA VAL A 92 0.54 -9.60 4.43
C VAL A 92 0.00 -10.77 3.60
N GLN A 93 -0.84 -10.51 2.60
CA GLN A 93 -1.32 -11.55 1.68
C GLN A 93 -0.15 -12.23 0.97
N HIS A 94 0.86 -11.49 0.50
CA HIS A 94 2.02 -12.10 -0.16
C HIS A 94 2.77 -13.08 0.74
N ILE A 95 2.99 -12.68 2.00
CA ILE A 95 3.65 -13.51 3.01
C ILE A 95 2.82 -14.75 3.32
N ILE A 96 1.50 -14.61 3.52
CA ILE A 96 0.61 -15.74 3.77
C ILE A 96 0.66 -16.74 2.62
N LEU A 97 0.54 -16.27 1.38
CA LEU A 97 0.59 -17.13 0.19
C LEU A 97 1.94 -17.83 0.04
N TYR A 98 3.05 -17.16 0.34
CA TYR A 98 4.37 -17.79 0.38
C TYR A 98 4.41 -19.00 1.32
N PHE A 99 3.85 -18.88 2.53
CA PHE A 99 3.80 -19.98 3.48
C PHE A 99 2.83 -21.10 3.08
N ILE A 100 1.68 -20.75 2.50
CA ILE A 100 0.68 -21.73 2.06
C ILE A 100 1.21 -22.56 0.88
N TYR A 101 1.72 -21.90 -0.15
CA TYR A 101 2.17 -22.56 -1.38
C TYR A 101 3.62 -23.04 -1.31
N ARG A 102 4.37 -22.66 -0.27
CA ARG A 102 5.79 -22.98 -0.07
C ARG A 102 6.64 -22.67 -1.31
N SER A 103 6.24 -21.65 -2.03
CA SER A 103 6.84 -21.22 -3.29
C SER A 103 6.99 -19.71 -3.27
N TYR A 104 7.95 -19.21 -4.05
CA TYR A 104 8.15 -17.79 -4.18
C TYR A 104 6.88 -17.12 -4.73
N ASN A 105 6.36 -16.16 -3.97
CA ASN A 105 5.29 -15.29 -4.41
C ASN A 105 5.91 -13.94 -4.80
N PRO A 106 5.79 -13.47 -6.06
CA PRO A 106 6.32 -12.18 -6.47
C PRO A 106 5.86 -11.07 -5.53
N GLY A 107 6.77 -10.23 -5.04
CA GLY A 107 6.46 -9.19 -4.05
C GLY A 107 6.73 -9.62 -2.60
N VAL A 108 7.06 -10.88 -2.31
CA VAL A 108 7.28 -11.36 -0.92
C VAL A 108 8.51 -10.72 -0.26
N ILE A 109 9.57 -10.40 -1.03
CA ILE A 109 10.80 -9.83 -0.47
C ILE A 109 10.53 -8.39 0.02
N SER A 110 9.95 -7.58 -0.85
CA SER A 110 9.50 -6.22 -0.51
C SER A 110 8.37 -6.21 0.52
N ALA A 111 7.47 -7.20 0.51
CA ALA A 111 6.38 -7.33 1.47
C ALA A 111 6.88 -7.43 2.93
N ALA A 112 7.97 -8.15 3.17
CA ALA A 112 8.58 -8.22 4.51
C ALA A 112 9.00 -6.83 5.00
N SER A 113 9.60 -6.02 4.12
CA SER A 113 10.01 -4.64 4.42
C SER A 113 8.80 -3.74 4.70
N ILE A 114 7.75 -3.87 3.89
CA ILE A 114 6.48 -3.14 4.08
C ILE A 114 5.84 -3.49 5.42
N VAL A 115 5.77 -4.77 5.78
CA VAL A 115 5.15 -5.21 7.04
C VAL A 115 5.89 -4.66 8.24
N LEU A 116 7.23 -4.75 8.26
CA LEU A 116 8.05 -4.19 9.33
C LEU A 116 7.87 -2.67 9.44
N PHE A 117 7.89 -1.95 8.31
CA PHE A 117 7.65 -0.52 8.29
C PHE A 117 6.25 -0.15 8.77
N SER A 118 5.22 -0.91 8.37
CA SER A 118 3.83 -0.66 8.75
C SER A 118 3.61 -0.82 10.25
N ILE A 119 4.16 -1.89 10.85
CA ILE A 119 4.11 -2.11 12.30
C ILE A 119 4.76 -0.93 13.03
N PHE A 120 5.98 -0.55 12.61
CA PHE A 120 6.65 0.62 13.17
C PHE A 120 5.82 1.91 13.02
N PHE A 121 5.22 2.12 11.85
CA PHE A 121 4.44 3.32 11.54
C PHE A 121 3.14 3.40 12.34
N PHE A 122 2.41 2.29 12.48
CA PHE A 122 1.16 2.20 13.24
C PHE A 122 1.38 2.26 14.76
N SER A 123 2.51 1.76 15.25
CA SER A 123 2.87 1.80 16.68
C SER A 123 3.51 3.12 17.13
N SER A 124 3.78 4.05 16.21
CA SER A 124 4.44 5.31 16.55
C SER A 124 3.54 6.23 17.39
N GLU A 125 3.83 6.37 18.68
CA GLU A 125 3.13 7.26 19.62
C GLU A 125 3.21 8.75 19.23
N LYS A 126 4.10 9.09 18.28
CA LYS A 126 4.25 10.46 17.75
C LYS A 126 3.05 10.90 16.91
N CYS A 127 2.21 9.95 16.50
CA CYS A 127 0.90 10.21 15.94
C CYS A 127 -0.10 10.20 17.10
N LEU A 128 -0.44 11.36 17.65
CA LEU A 128 -1.51 11.56 18.66
C LEU A 128 -2.88 11.19 18.06
N ILE A 129 -3.09 9.91 17.80
CA ILE A 129 -4.21 9.38 17.04
C ILE A 129 -5.09 8.54 17.95
N ASN A 130 -6.39 8.75 17.82
CA ASN A 130 -7.36 7.94 18.52
C ASN A 130 -7.28 6.50 18.00
N LYS A 131 -6.94 5.55 18.89
CA LYS A 131 -6.83 4.12 18.57
C LYS A 131 -8.09 3.56 17.90
N ARG A 132 -9.28 4.03 18.28
CA ARG A 132 -10.56 3.63 17.66
C ARG A 132 -10.62 4.06 16.19
N ASN A 133 -10.24 5.31 15.90
CA ASN A 133 -10.27 5.82 14.53
C ASN A 133 -9.21 5.11 13.67
N LEU A 134 -8.01 4.86 14.23
CA LEU A 134 -7.00 4.06 13.54
C LEU A 134 -7.51 2.65 13.21
N ALA A 135 -8.12 1.96 14.17
CA ALA A 135 -8.69 0.64 13.95
C ALA A 135 -9.77 0.65 12.87
N ILE A 136 -10.68 1.63 12.90
CA ILE A 136 -11.70 1.82 11.85
C ILE A 136 -11.04 2.04 10.49
N THR A 137 -10.04 2.93 10.41
CA THR A 137 -9.28 3.18 9.18
C THR A 137 -8.64 1.90 8.64
N LEU A 138 -8.02 1.08 9.50
CA LEU A 138 -7.40 -0.18 9.09
C LEU A 138 -8.43 -1.22 8.63
N ILE A 139 -9.59 -1.32 9.29
CA ILE A 139 -10.69 -2.19 8.83
C ILE A 139 -11.17 -1.74 7.45
N PHE A 140 -11.37 -0.44 7.25
CA PHE A 140 -11.71 0.09 5.93
C PHE A 140 -10.63 -0.20 4.89
N SER A 141 -9.34 -0.06 5.24
CA SER A 141 -8.23 -0.43 4.35
C SER A 141 -8.27 -1.90 3.96
N LEU A 142 -8.49 -2.81 4.93
CA LEU A 142 -8.59 -4.26 4.69
C LEU A 142 -9.71 -4.60 3.71
N LEU A 143 -10.87 -3.95 3.84
CA LEU A 143 -12.00 -4.18 2.94
C LEU A 143 -11.80 -3.52 1.58
N SER A 144 -11.10 -2.38 1.52
CA SER A 144 -10.97 -1.58 0.31
C SER A 144 -9.86 -2.04 -0.62
N TYR A 145 -8.72 -2.53 -0.09
CA TYR A 145 -7.57 -2.86 -0.94
C TYR A 145 -7.88 -3.85 -2.08
N PRO A 146 -8.64 -4.96 -1.90
CA PRO A 146 -8.91 -5.86 -3.02
C PRO A 146 -9.81 -5.19 -4.05
N ILE A 147 -10.77 -4.39 -3.61
CA ILE A 147 -11.68 -3.64 -4.49
C ILE A 147 -10.88 -2.65 -5.34
N ILE A 148 -9.95 -1.90 -4.72
CA ILE A 148 -9.09 -0.94 -5.39
C ILE A 148 -8.21 -1.64 -6.44
N ILE A 149 -7.61 -2.78 -6.11
CA ILE A 149 -6.81 -3.57 -7.06
C ILE A 149 -7.65 -4.00 -8.26
N TRP A 150 -8.83 -4.58 -8.03
CA TRP A 150 -9.71 -5.03 -9.10
C TRP A 150 -10.21 -3.90 -9.98
N ILE A 151 -10.65 -2.78 -9.39
CA ILE A 151 -11.07 -1.60 -10.15
C ILE A 151 -9.91 -1.09 -11.01
N THR A 152 -8.68 -1.06 -10.47
CA THR A 152 -7.53 -0.53 -11.21
C THR A 152 -7.12 -1.47 -12.35
N LEU A 153 -7.22 -2.79 -12.15
CA LEU A 153 -7.04 -3.77 -13.22
C LEU A 153 -8.10 -3.63 -14.32
N LEU A 154 -9.37 -3.37 -13.96
CA LEU A 154 -10.45 -3.13 -14.92
C LEU A 154 -10.21 -1.84 -15.72
N LEU A 155 -9.81 -0.76 -15.05
CA LEU A 155 -9.47 0.50 -15.72
C LEU A 155 -8.30 0.33 -16.69
N ALA A 156 -7.28 -0.44 -16.29
CA ALA A 156 -6.12 -0.73 -17.14
C ALA A 156 -6.47 -1.57 -18.38
N ASN A 157 -7.60 -2.29 -18.38
CA ASN A 157 -8.08 -3.01 -19.56
C ASN A 157 -8.74 -2.09 -20.60
N CYS A 158 -9.13 -0.88 -20.19
CA CYS A 158 -9.77 0.11 -21.05
C CYS A 158 -8.77 1.13 -21.65
N LEU A 159 -7.48 1.02 -21.30
CA LEU A 159 -6.40 1.91 -21.73
C LEU A 159 -5.44 1.17 -22.67
#